data_AF-A0A661VTY5-F1
#
_entry.id   AF-A0A661VTY5-F1
#
_cell.length_a   1.000
_cell.length_b   1.000
_cell.length_c   1.000
_cell.angle_alpha   90.00
_cell.angle_beta   90.00
_cell.angle_gamma   90.00
#
_symmetry.space_group_name_H-M   'P 1'
#
loop_
_entity.id
_entity.type
_entity.pdbx_description
1 polymer ?
#
loop_
_entity_poly.entity_id
_entity_poly.type
_entity_poly.pdbx_seq_one_letter_code
_entity_poly.pdbx_strand_id
1 'polypeptide(L)' 'EGLSWLDRLSAETGHRVICAADFMGRPRRLLEARRKQLYEEMPVPPGWHEAYARGDADTRRYRDYVSMEGVT' A
#
# COMPACT_ATOMS: atom_id res chain seq x y z
N GLU A 1 1.38 -4.60 16.02
CA GLU A 1 2.77 -5.13 16.04
C GLU A 1 3.65 -4.55 14.93
N GLY A 2 3.31 -4.65 13.64
CA GLY A 2 4.19 -4.15 12.56
C GLY A 2 4.45 -2.63 12.59
N LEU A 3 3.38 -1.81 12.73
CA LEU A 3 3.53 -0.35 12.83
C LEU A 3 4.34 0.08 14.05
N SER A 4 4.02 -0.47 15.22
CA SER A 4 4.75 -0.17 16.46
C SER A 4 6.21 -0.63 16.42
N TRP A 5 6.51 -1.69 15.68
CA TRP A 5 7.89 -2.10 15.41
C TRP A 5 8.63 -1.10 14.53
N LEU A 6 7.99 -0.57 13.47
CA LEU A 6 8.59 0.47 12.62
C LEU A 6 8.86 1.76 13.40
N ASP A 7 7.92 2.18 14.25
CA ASP A 7 8.09 3.35 15.11
C ASP A 7 9.30 3.21 16.03
N ARG A 8 9.40 2.06 16.69
CA ARG A 8 10.49 1.74 17.61
C ARG A 8 11.83 1.64 16.89
N LEU A 9 11.92 0.97 15.74
CA LEU A 9 13.15 0.87 14.96
C LEU A 9 13.65 2.26 14.51
N SER A 10 12.73 3.11 14.05
CA SER A 10 13.06 4.48 13.67
C SER A 10 13.63 5.26 14.86
N ALA A 11 12.99 5.17 16.03
CA ALA A 11 13.47 5.82 17.24
C ALA A 11 14.84 5.30 17.71
N GLU A 12 15.03 3.98 17.79
CA GLU A 12 16.27 3.33 18.25
C GLU A 12 17.47 3.64 17.34
N THR A 13 17.24 3.90 16.05
CA THR A 13 18.31 4.23 15.10
C THR A 13 18.61 5.73 15.00
N GLY A 14 17.91 6.58 15.75
CA GLY A 14 17.98 8.03 15.63
C GLY A 14 17.49 8.52 14.26
N HIS A 15 16.43 7.89 13.75
CA HIS A 15 15.79 8.17 12.45
C HIS A 15 16.68 7.94 11.21
N ARG A 16 17.77 7.16 11.35
CA ARG A 16 18.60 6.74 10.21
C ARG A 16 17.96 5.60 9.41
N VAL A 17 17.09 4.82 10.03
CA VAL A 17 16.25 3.82 9.36
C VAL A 17 14.79 4.24 9.54
N ILE A 18 14.11 4.57 8.45
CA ILE A 18 12.74 5.08 8.47
C ILE A 18 11.90 4.47 7.35
N CYS A 19 10.60 4.32 7.57
CA CYS A 19 9.66 3.92 6.53
C CYS A 19 9.60 4.99 5.43
N ALA A 20 9.55 4.56 4.17
CA ALA A 20 9.46 5.46 3.03
C ALA A 20 8.21 6.37 3.09
N ALA A 21 7.07 5.86 3.57
CA ALA A 21 5.85 6.66 3.70
C ALA A 21 6.05 7.82 4.69
N ASP A 22 6.67 7.57 5.83
CA ASP A 22 6.94 8.60 6.85
C ASP A 22 7.95 9.63 6.34
N PHE A 23 9.01 9.16 5.68
CA PHE A 23 9.99 10.03 5.04
C PHE A 23 9.34 10.95 3.99
N MET A 24 8.38 10.42 3.22
CA MET A 24 7.65 11.18 2.21
C MET A 24 6.49 12.01 2.78
N GLY A 25 6.23 11.99 4.09
CA GLY A 25 5.08 12.66 4.70
C GLY A 25 3.72 12.13 4.21
N ARG A 26 3.66 10.84 3.84
CA ARG A 26 2.44 10.18 3.34
C ARG A 26 1.91 9.17 4.35
N PRO A 27 0.59 8.92 4.38
CA PRO A 27 0.03 7.85 5.20
C PRO A 27 0.66 6.49 4.86
N ARG A 28 0.96 5.70 5.90
CA ARG A 28 1.44 4.32 5.75
C ARG A 28 0.32 3.47 5.15
N ARG A 29 0.59 2.80 4.03
CA ARG A 29 -0.39 1.93 3.35
C ARG A 29 -0.20 0.48 3.78
N LEU A 30 -1.21 -0.09 4.44
CA LEU A 30 -1.18 -1.46 4.97
C LEU A 30 -1.62 -2.51 3.93
N LEU A 31 -1.06 -2.45 2.71
CA LEU A 31 -1.52 -3.28 1.58
C LEU A 31 -1.47 -4.79 1.87
N GLU A 32 -0.35 -5.28 2.38
CA GLU A 32 -0.20 -6.71 2.68
C GLU A 32 -1.02 -7.16 3.89
N ALA A 33 -1.09 -6.32 4.93
CA ALA A 33 -1.88 -6.63 6.12
C ALA A 33 -3.38 -6.65 5.82
N ARG A 34 -3.85 -5.78 4.91
CA ARG A 34 -5.24 -5.71 4.42
C ARG A 34 -5.49 -6.56 3.17
N ARG A 35 -4.55 -7.39 2.72
CA ARG A 35 -4.61 -8.09 1.43
C ARG A 35 -5.97 -8.75 1.16
N LYS A 36 -6.51 -9.53 2.10
CA LYS A 36 -7.81 -10.20 1.95
C LYS A 36 -8.94 -9.20 1.68
N GLN A 37 -9.06 -8.20 2.55
CA GLN A 37 -10.05 -7.12 2.43
C GLN A 37 -9.89 -6.37 1.09
N LEU A 38 -8.66 -6.05 0.70
CA LEU A 38 -8.41 -5.33 -0.55
C LEU A 38 -8.78 -6.15 -1.80
N TYR A 39 -8.62 -7.48 -1.77
CA TYR A 39 -9.12 -8.34 -2.85
C TYR A 39 -10.65 -8.40 -2.91
N GLU A 40 -11.34 -8.27 -1.77
CA GLU A 40 -12.80 -8.20 -1.72
C GLU A 40 -13.33 -6.85 -2.24
N GLU A 41 -12.70 -5.75 -1.84
CA GLU A 41 -13.10 -4.39 -2.22
C GLU A 41 -12.67 -4.02 -3.65
N MET A 42 -11.52 -4.53 -4.10
CA MET A 42 -10.95 -4.30 -5.43
C MET A 42 -10.58 -5.62 -6.10
N PRO A 43 -11.56 -6.43 -6.51
CA PRO A 43 -11.30 -7.72 -7.11
C PRO A 43 -10.47 -7.57 -8.38
N VAL A 44 -9.53 -8.49 -8.57
CA VAL A 44 -8.76 -8.62 -9.81
C VAL A 44 -9.66 -9.32 -10.83
N PRO A 45 -9.97 -8.68 -11.98
CA PRO A 45 -10.80 -9.31 -13.00
C PRO A 45 -10.16 -10.61 -13.53
N PRO A 46 -10.97 -11.60 -13.94
CA PRO A 46 -10.45 -12.77 -14.64
C PRO A 46 -9.63 -12.35 -15.87
N GLY A 47 -8.47 -13.00 -16.09
CA GLY A 47 -7.59 -12.70 -17.23
C GLY A 47 -6.76 -11.41 -17.08
N TRP A 48 -6.84 -10.72 -15.94
CA TRP A 48 -6.14 -9.44 -15.75
C TRP A 48 -4.61 -9.59 -15.81
N HIS A 49 -4.04 -10.69 -15.30
CA HIS A 49 -2.60 -10.91 -15.31
C HIS A 49 -2.07 -11.13 -16.73
N GLU A 50 -2.79 -11.90 -17.54
CA GLU A 50 -2.46 -12.13 -18.94
C GLU A 50 -2.60 -10.83 -19.75
N ALA A 51 -3.64 -10.04 -19.51
CA ALA A 51 -3.81 -8.72 -20.12
C ALA A 51 -2.70 -7.75 -19.71
N TYR A 52 -2.31 -7.74 -18.43
CA TYR A 52 -1.20 -6.92 -17.93
C TYR A 52 0.13 -7.31 -18.59
N ALA A 53 0.41 -8.62 -18.74
CA ALA A 53 1.61 -9.11 -19.40
C ALA A 53 1.69 -8.71 -20.89
N ARG A 54 0.54 -8.58 -21.57
CA ARG A 54 0.46 -8.07 -22.96
C ARG A 54 0.47 -6.55 -23.07
N GLY A 55 0.33 -5.83 -21.96
CA GLY A 55 0.19 -4.36 -21.94
C GLY A 55 -1.23 -3.86 -22.17
N ASP A 56 -2.23 -4.75 -22.20
CA ASP A 56 -3.65 -4.42 -22.38
C ASP A 56 -4.30 -3.91 -21.08
N ALA A 57 -3.67 -4.17 -19.92
CA ALA A 57 -4.12 -3.72 -18.61
C ALA A 57 -2.98 -3.07 -17.83
N ASP A 58 -3.32 -2.23 -16.86
CA ASP A 58 -2.36 -1.55 -16.00
C ASP A 58 -2.87 -1.39 -14.57
N THR A 59 -2.04 -0.77 -13.73
CA THR A 59 -2.29 -0.61 -12.30
C THR A 59 -2.97 0.71 -11.93
N ARG A 60 -3.28 1.61 -12.88
CA ARG A 60 -3.78 2.97 -12.60
C ARG A 60 -5.02 2.94 -11.72
N ARG A 61 -5.98 2.07 -12.03
CA ARG A 61 -7.23 1.90 -11.26
C ARG A 61 -7.01 1.59 -9.77
N TYR A 62 -5.93 0.90 -9.43
CA TYR A 62 -5.62 0.54 -8.04
C TYR A 62 -4.89 1.66 -7.28
N ARG A 63 -4.38 2.69 -7.98
CA ARG A 63 -3.66 3.81 -7.34
C ARG A 63 -4.60 4.80 -6.66
N ASP A 64 -5.83 4.92 -7.17
CA ASP A 64 -6.79 5.95 -6.77
C ASP A 64 -7.61 5.59 -5.53
N TYR A 65 -7.66 4.30 -5.16
CA TYR A 65 -8.30 3.81 -3.93
C TYR A 65 -7.76 4.51 -2.66
N VAL A 66 -6.54 5.02 -2.75
CA VAL A 66 -5.84 5.68 -1.63
C VAL A 66 -6.45 7.04 -1.25
N SER A 67 -7.23 7.66 -2.15
CA SER A 67 -7.72 9.03 -1.95
C SER A 67 -8.99 9.12 -1.08
N MET A 68 -9.64 8.00 -0.73
CA MET A 68 -10.90 8.00 0.02
C MET A 68 -10.77 7.76 1.53
N GLU A 69 -9.62 7.30 2.04
CA GLU A 69 -9.43 7.07 3.49
C GLU A 69 -8.80 8.28 4.22
N GLY A 70 -8.73 9.45 3.57
CA GLY A 70 -8.22 10.70 4.13
C GLY A 70 -9.28 11.78 4.41
N VAL A 71 -10.57 11.45 4.28
CA VAL A 71 -11.70 12.35 4.59
C VAL A 71 -12.49 11.79 5.75
N THR A 72 -11.95 11.94 6.96
CA THR A 72 -12.69 12.00 8.25
C THR A 72 -11.86 12.79 9.23
#